data_AF-X0YQR7-F1
#
_entry.id   AF-X0YQR7-F1
#
_cell.length_a   1.000
_cell.length_b   1.000
_cell.length_c   1.000
_cell.angle_alpha   90.00
_cell.angle_beta   90.00
_cell.angle_gamma   90.00
#
_symmetry.space_group_name_H-M   'P 1'
#
loop_
_entity.id
_entity.type
_entity.pdbx_description
1 polymer ?
#
loop_
_entity_poly.entity_id
_entity_poly.type
_entity_poly.pdbx_seq_one_letter_code
_entity_poly.pdbx_strand_id
1 'polypeptide(L)' 'MPKHKTTMQIDDKLWKKFLGQVIKKHGTTKKQSAELEIAIAEYLDHHKEEN' A
#
# COMPACT_ATOMS: atom_id res chain seq x y z
N MET A 1 9.78 -11.17 -9.77
CA MET A 1 8.46 -11.79 -9.54
C MET A 1 7.45 -11.18 -10.49
N PRO A 2 6.50 -11.97 -11.03
CA PRO A 2 5.42 -11.42 -11.85
C PRO A 2 4.59 -10.42 -11.03
N LYS A 3 4.29 -9.27 -11.62
CA LYS A 3 3.47 -8.22 -10.99
C LYS A 3 2.04 -8.32 -11.53
N HIS A 4 1.06 -8.33 -10.65
CA HIS A 4 -0.34 -8.27 -11.04
C HIS A 4 -0.79 -6.81 -11.07
N LYS A 5 -1.33 -6.35 -12.21
CA LYS A 5 -1.83 -4.99 -12.36
C LYS A 5 -3.32 -4.96 -12.03
N THR A 6 -3.66 -4.34 -10.91
CA THR A 6 -5.04 -4.20 -10.44
C THR A 6 -5.52 -2.76 -10.57
N THR A 7 -6.82 -2.58 -10.83
CA THR A 7 -7.51 -1.30 -10.71
C THR A 7 -8.53 -1.42 -9.57
N MET A 8 -8.55 -0.46 -8.65
CA MET A 8 -9.45 -0.47 -7.49
C MET A 8 -9.91 0.95 -7.16
N GLN A 9 -11.08 1.09 -6.57
CA GLN A 9 -11.59 2.36 -6.06
C GLN A 9 -11.18 2.52 -4.60
N ILE A 10 -10.54 3.64 -4.28
CA ILE A 10 -10.09 4.00 -2.93
C ILE A 10 -10.60 5.40 -2.64
N ASP A 11 -11.04 5.65 -1.40
CA ASP A 11 -11.40 6.99 -0.96
C ASP A 11 -10.25 7.99 -1.19
N ASP A 12 -10.55 9.14 -1.79
CA ASP A 12 -9.55 10.13 -2.20
C ASP A 12 -8.77 10.71 -0.99
N LYS A 13 -9.44 10.91 0.15
CA LYS A 13 -8.78 11.43 1.36
C LYS A 13 -7.82 10.40 1.92
N LEU A 14 -8.22 9.13 1.95
CA LEU A 14 -7.36 8.03 2.36
C LEU A 14 -6.14 7.91 1.43
N TRP A 15 -6.37 7.92 0.11
CA TRP A 15 -5.31 7.83 -0.88
C TRP A 15 -4.29 8.97 -0.76
N LYS A 16 -4.75 10.20 -0.57
CA LYS A 16 -3.87 11.37 -0.33
C LYS A 16 -3.04 11.21 0.94
N LYS A 17 -3.62 10.72 2.04
CA LYS A 17 -2.88 10.44 3.28
C LYS A 17 -1.80 9.38 3.05
N PHE A 18 -2.15 8.30 2.37
CA PHE A 18 -1.20 7.25 2.02
C PHE A 18 -0.04 7.79 1.18
N LEU A 19 -0.32 8.50 0.08
CA LEU A 19 0.73 9.13 -0.74
C LEU A 19 1.60 10.09 0.06
N GLY A 20 1.00 10.85 0.99
CA GLY A 20 1.74 11.71 1.91
C GLY A 20 2.74 10.92 2.76
N GLN A 21 2.37 9.75 3.26
CA GLN A 21 3.28 8.86 4.01
C GLN A 21 4.40 8.31 3.11
N VAL A 22 4.05 7.86 1.90
CA VAL A 22 5.02 7.35 0.93
C VAL A 22 6.05 8.43 0.57
N ILE A 23 5.60 9.66 0.33
CA ILE A 23 6.48 10.81 0.06
C ILE A 23 7.35 11.13 1.29
N LYS A 24 6.79 11.14 2.49
CA LYS A 24 7.57 11.39 3.72
C LYS A 24 8.68 10.35 3.92
N LYS A 25 8.41 9.09 3.59
CA LYS A 25 9.34 7.96 3.78
C LYS A 25 10.40 7.86 2.68
N HIS A 26 10.03 8.11 1.42
CA HIS A 26 10.89 7.85 0.25
C HIS A 26 11.22 9.09 -0.59
N GLY A 27 10.64 10.25 -0.28
CA GLY A 27 10.76 11.48 -1.07
C GLY A 27 10.04 11.44 -2.43
N THR A 28 9.29 10.37 -2.73
CA THR A 28 8.66 10.18 -4.05
C THR A 28 7.39 9.33 -3.98
N THR A 29 6.45 9.56 -4.90
CA THR A 29 5.25 8.73 -5.08
C THR A 29 5.51 7.46 -5.89
N LYS A 30 6.66 7.34 -6.56
CA LYS A 30 6.99 6.16 -7.40
C LYS A 30 7.06 4.85 -6.62
N LYS A 31 7.15 4.91 -5.29
CA LYS A 31 7.20 3.76 -4.39
C LYS A 31 5.82 3.36 -3.84
N GLN A 32 4.73 4.00 -4.28
CA GLN A 32 3.37 3.71 -3.82
C GLN A 32 2.99 2.23 -3.95
N SER A 33 3.34 1.58 -5.07
CA SER A 33 2.99 0.17 -5.29
C SER A 33 3.77 -0.77 -4.38
N ALA A 34 5.02 -0.43 -4.04
CA ALA A 34 5.81 -1.22 -3.11
C ALA A 34 5.29 -1.09 -1.67
N GLU A 35 4.95 0.12 -1.24
CA GLU A 35 4.34 0.36 0.08
C GLU A 35 2.95 -0.28 0.19
N LEU A 36 2.17 -0.30 -0.90
CA LEU A 36 0.88 -0.98 -0.93
C LEU A 36 1.04 -2.51 -0.83
N GLU A 37 2.03 -3.09 -1.51
CA GLU A 37 2.36 -4.53 -1.37
C GLU A 37 2.75 -4.89 0.07
N ILE A 38 3.55 -4.04 0.72
CA ILE A 38 3.93 -4.23 2.13
C ILE A 38 2.68 -4.15 3.03
N ALA A 39 1.83 -3.13 2.84
CA ALA A 39 0.62 -2.98 3.63
C ALA A 39 -0.34 -4.18 3.46
N ILE A 40 -0.43 -4.76 2.26
CA ILE A 40 -1.21 -5.98 2.02
C ILE A 40 -0.58 -7.18 2.72
N ALA A 41 0.74 -7.34 2.65
CA ALA A 41 1.44 -8.43 3.34
C ALA A 41 1.27 -8.34 4.86
N GLU A 42 1.47 -7.16 5.45
CA GLU A 42 1.25 -6.90 6.87
C GLU A 42 -0.20 -7.17 7.28
N TYR A 43 -1.17 -6.72 6.47
CA TYR A 43 -2.58 -7.02 6.71
C TYR A 43 -2.83 -8.54 6.77
N LEU A 44 -2.31 -9.30 5.80
CA LEU A 44 -2.47 -10.76 5.77
C LEU A 44 -1.77 -11.44 6.95
N ASP A 45 -0.57 -11.00 7.31
CA ASP A 45 0.17 -11.59 8.43
C ASP A 45 -0.53 -11.32 9.77
N HIS A 46 -1.05 -10.11 10.00
CA HIS A 46 -1.87 -9.80 11.17
C HIS A 46 -3.12 -10.67 11.28
N HIS A 47 -3.75 -11.03 10.15
CA HIS A 47 -4.98 -11.84 10.15
C HIS A 47 -4.72 -13.36 10.11
N LYS A 48 -3.46 -13.80 9.91
CA LYS A 48 -3.06 -15.20 10.11
C LYS A 48 -2.93 -15.57 11.58
N GLU A 49 -2.61 -14.61 12.44
CA GLU A 49 -2.53 -14.84 13.89
C GLU A 49 -3.91 -14.91 14.56
N GLU A 50 -4.97 -14.48 13.86
CA GLU A 50 -6.36 -14.52 14.34
C GLU A 50 -7.14 -15.77 13.91
N ASN A 51 -6.54 -16.70 13.13
CA ASN A 51 -7.17 -17.95 12.69
C ASN A 51 -6.45 -19.20 13.19
#